data_AF-A0A956VZU3-F1
#
_entry.id   AF-A0A956VZU3-F1
#
_cell.length_a   1.000
_cell.length_b   1.000
_cell.length_c   1.000
_cell.angle_alpha   90.00
_cell.angle_beta   90.00
_cell.angle_gamma   90.00
#
_symmetry.space_group_name_H-M   'P 1'
#
loop_
_entity.id
_entity.type
_entity.pdbx_description
1 polymer ?
#
loop_
_entity_poly.entity_id
_entity_poly.type
_entity_poly.pdbx_seq_one_letter_code
_entity_poly.pdbx_strand_id
1 'polypeptide(L)'
;MAHPDPLLLALAAGHAVTGERDSRGLVDSAVEHRMTGLLWSAVERGEVVLSPDERQRLSVVDMANRLREQQIERALVEAVRRARGLGIELVTFKGVTAARRWYDRPGERPTSDLDLLVAPHDRARYAEIVRALNPTNDLLRDLTPEELLDWAVRDQAMNVRLEADLGAQTWSGQPVT
;
A
#
# COMPACT_ATOMS: atom_id res chain seq x y z
N MET A 1 14.89 -10.93 -10.66
CA MET A 1 13.81 -11.28 -9.71
C MET A 1 13.51 -12.74 -9.90
N ALA A 2 13.40 -13.49 -8.79
CA ALA A 2 12.96 -14.88 -8.86
C ALA A 2 11.47 -14.93 -9.27
N HIS A 3 11.01 -16.09 -9.76
CA HIS A 3 9.58 -16.29 -9.97
C HIS A 3 8.89 -16.51 -8.61
N PRO A 4 7.66 -16.01 -8.42
CA PRO A 4 6.90 -16.30 -7.21
C PRO A 4 6.71 -17.80 -7.04
N ASP A 5 6.69 -18.25 -5.79
CA ASP A 5 6.35 -19.63 -5.48
C ASP A 5 5.01 -20.01 -6.14
N PRO A 6 4.90 -21.16 -6.83
CA PRO A 6 3.68 -21.59 -7.49
C PRO A 6 2.44 -21.62 -6.59
N LEU A 7 2.61 -21.85 -5.28
CA LEU A 7 1.53 -21.79 -4.30
C LEU A 7 0.99 -20.37 -4.18
N LEU A 8 1.86 -19.36 -4.15
CA LEU A 8 1.45 -17.96 -4.11
C LEU A 8 0.68 -17.58 -5.37
N LEU A 9 1.11 -18.07 -6.55
CA LEU A 9 0.37 -17.87 -7.80
C LEU A 9 -1.02 -18.51 -7.75
N ALA A 10 -1.13 -19.72 -7.19
CA ALA A 10 -2.41 -20.40 -7.01
C ALA A 10 -3.33 -19.61 -6.07
N LEU A 11 -2.81 -19.14 -4.93
CA LEU A 11 -3.55 -18.29 -3.99
C LEU A 11 -4.04 -16.99 -4.65
N ALA A 12 -3.18 -16.31 -5.41
CA ALA A 12 -3.56 -15.08 -6.13
C ALA A 12 -4.62 -15.32 -7.22
N ALA A 13 -4.64 -16.53 -7.80
CA ALA A 13 -5.65 -16.93 -8.77
C ALA A 13 -6.96 -17.40 -8.11
N GLY A 14 -7.03 -17.46 -6.77
CA GLY A 14 -8.19 -17.97 -6.04
C GLY A 14 -8.36 -19.50 -6.16
N HIS A 15 -7.29 -20.21 -6.52
CA HIS A 15 -7.33 -21.67 -6.59
C HIS A 15 -7.17 -22.28 -5.20
N ALA A 16 -7.92 -23.35 -4.94
CA ALA A 16 -7.74 -24.14 -3.72
C ALA A 16 -6.32 -24.72 -3.68
N VAL A 17 -5.64 -24.52 -2.56
CA VAL A 17 -4.35 -25.15 -2.29
C VAL A 17 -4.62 -26.40 -1.47
N THR A 18 -4.34 -27.56 -2.04
CA THR A 18 -4.56 -28.85 -1.37
C THR A 18 -3.27 -29.66 -1.34
N GLY A 19 -2.97 -30.25 -0.19
CA GLY A 19 -1.88 -31.22 0.00
C GLY A 19 -0.74 -30.68 0.87
N GLU A 20 -0.10 -31.60 1.60
CA GLU A 20 1.13 -31.33 2.36
C GLU A 20 2.27 -30.99 1.38
N ARG A 21 2.91 -29.83 1.54
CA ARG A 21 4.09 -29.43 0.77
C ARG A 21 5.16 -28.86 1.67
N ASP A 22 6.40 -29.10 1.28
CA ASP A 22 7.57 -28.44 1.88
C ASP A 22 7.54 -26.94 1.52
N SER A 23 7.23 -26.09 2.50
CA SER A 23 7.05 -24.65 2.35
C SER A 23 8.36 -23.85 2.51
N ARG A 24 9.53 -24.50 2.40
CA ARG A 24 10.82 -23.82 2.54
C ARG A 24 10.95 -22.64 1.58
N GLY A 25 11.21 -21.46 2.14
CA GLY A 25 11.35 -20.22 1.37
C GLY A 25 10.03 -19.61 0.90
N LEU A 26 8.88 -20.20 1.24
CA LEU A 26 7.57 -19.66 0.87
C LEU A 26 7.33 -18.28 1.50
N VAL A 27 7.72 -18.09 2.75
CA VAL A 27 7.62 -16.79 3.43
C VAL A 27 8.52 -15.75 2.77
N ASP A 28 9.75 -16.13 2.37
CA ASP A 28 10.67 -15.23 1.67
C ASP A 28 10.11 -14.82 0.30
N SER A 29 9.58 -15.78 -0.45
CA SER A 29 8.90 -15.52 -1.73
C SER A 29 7.69 -14.61 -1.53
N ALA A 30 6.89 -14.83 -0.49
CA ALA A 30 5.74 -14.00 -0.18
C ALA A 30 6.14 -12.56 0.18
N VAL A 31 7.26 -12.37 0.88
CA VAL A 31 7.80 -11.04 1.18
C VAL A 31 8.29 -10.37 -0.10
N GLU A 32 9.11 -11.04 -0.91
CA GLU A 32 9.66 -10.50 -2.17
C GLU A 32 8.55 -10.04 -3.12
N HIS A 33 7.48 -10.83 -3.24
CA HIS A 33 6.38 -10.57 -4.15
C HIS A 33 5.19 -9.83 -3.51
N ARG A 34 5.32 -9.39 -2.24
CA ARG A 34 4.29 -8.67 -1.48
C ARG A 34 2.95 -9.42 -1.36
N MET A 35 3.03 -10.73 -1.19
CA MET A 35 1.89 -11.65 -1.08
C MET A 35 1.70 -12.18 0.36
N THR A 36 2.34 -11.55 1.34
CA THR A 36 2.33 -12.00 2.74
C THR A 36 0.94 -12.02 3.36
N GLY A 37 0.09 -11.03 3.06
CA GLY A 37 -1.28 -11.01 3.58
C GLY A 37 -2.15 -12.12 3.01
N LEU A 38 -2.02 -12.43 1.71
CA LEU A 38 -2.68 -13.57 1.07
C LEU A 38 -2.24 -14.90 1.70
N LEU A 39 -0.91 -15.07 1.88
CA LEU A 39 -0.37 -16.26 2.53
C LEU A 39 -0.85 -16.38 3.98
N TRP A 40 -0.87 -15.28 4.72
CA TRP A 40 -1.35 -15.27 6.11
C TRP A 40 -2.82 -15.70 6.20
N SER A 41 -3.68 -15.18 5.32
CA SER A 41 -5.08 -15.59 5.30
C SER A 41 -5.25 -17.08 4.98
N ALA A 42 -4.44 -17.65 4.07
CA ALA A 42 -4.46 -19.09 3.80
C ALA A 42 -4.00 -19.93 5.00
N VAL A 43 -2.99 -19.47 5.74
CA VAL A 43 -2.53 -20.10 6.99
C VAL A 43 -3.61 -20.06 8.07
N GLU A 44 -4.29 -18.92 8.25
CA GLU A 44 -5.37 -18.78 9.24
C GLU A 44 -6.60 -19.64 8.90
N ARG A 45 -6.84 -19.92 7.62
CA ARG A 45 -7.87 -20.88 7.17
C ARG A 45 -7.43 -22.35 7.25
N GLY A 46 -6.17 -22.62 7.59
CA GLY A 46 -5.61 -23.97 7.65
C GLY A 46 -5.33 -24.60 6.29
N GLU A 47 -5.34 -23.81 5.21
CA GLU A 47 -5.04 -24.25 3.84
C GLU A 47 -3.54 -24.45 3.62
N VAL A 48 -2.72 -23.74 4.39
CA VAL A 48 -1.26 -23.81 4.37
C VAL A 48 -0.74 -24.04 5.78
N VAL A 49 0.11 -25.04 5.96
CA VAL A 49 0.79 -25.31 7.23
C VAL A 49 2.22 -24.80 7.13
N LEU A 50 2.60 -23.92 8.06
CA LEU A 50 3.97 -23.42 8.21
C LEU A 50 4.58 -23.94 9.51
N SER A 51 5.91 -23.93 9.59
CA SER A 51 6.58 -24.13 10.88
C SER A 51 6.21 -23.01 11.87
N PRO A 52 6.32 -23.24 13.20
CA PRO A 52 6.02 -22.21 14.20
C PRO A 52 6.79 -20.90 13.97
N ASP A 53 8.08 -21.00 13.62
CA ASP A 53 8.95 -19.84 13.39
C ASP A 53 8.54 -19.05 12.14
N GLU A 54 8.22 -19.74 11.05
CA GLU A 54 7.72 -19.10 9.82
C GLU A 54 6.36 -18.45 10.03
N ARG A 55 5.47 -19.10 10.79
CA ARG A 55 4.17 -18.53 11.15
C ARG A 55 4.34 -17.26 11.98
N GLN A 56 5.22 -17.27 12.98
CA GLN A 56 5.52 -16.09 13.78
C GLN A 56 6.10 -14.96 12.94
N ARG A 57 7.05 -15.27 12.05
CA ARG A 57 7.63 -14.27 11.14
C ARG A 57 6.58 -13.66 10.22
N LEU A 58 5.72 -14.48 9.63
CA LEU A 58 4.65 -14.03 8.74
C LEU A 58 3.62 -13.16 9.48
N SER A 59 3.27 -13.49 10.72
CA SER A 59 2.30 -12.73 11.51
C SER A 59 2.78 -11.31 11.82
N VAL A 60 4.08 -11.14 12.10
CA VAL A 60 4.68 -9.81 12.33
C VAL A 60 4.60 -8.95 11.07
N VAL A 61 4.90 -9.53 9.90
CA VAL A 61 4.80 -8.81 8.62
C VAL A 61 3.35 -8.46 8.28
N ASP A 62 2.41 -9.38 8.52
CA ASP A 62 0.97 -9.14 8.33
C ASP A 62 0.48 -7.98 9.21
N MET A 63 0.84 -7.99 10.50
CA MET A 63 0.50 -6.91 11.43
C MET A 63 1.02 -5.55 10.95
N ALA A 64 2.27 -5.49 10.49
CA ALA A 64 2.87 -4.27 9.95
C ALA A 64 2.13 -3.78 8.69
N ASN A 65 1.75 -4.69 7.79
CA ASN A 65 0.99 -4.36 6.59
C ASN A 65 -0.40 -3.80 6.93
N ARG A 66 -1.10 -4.41 7.89
CA ARG A 66 -2.41 -3.93 8.36
C ARG A 66 -2.33 -2.55 9.00
N LEU A 67 -1.31 -2.31 9.81
CA LEU A 67 -1.09 -0.99 10.41
C LEU A 67 -0.85 0.07 9.34
N ARG A 68 -0.03 -0.25 8.33
CA ARG A 68 0.24 0.65 7.21
C ARG A 68 -0.98 0.92 6.35
N GLU A 69 -1.80 -0.10 6.07
CA GLU A 69 -3.06 0.09 5.35
C GLU A 69 -4.01 1.01 6.12
N GLN A 70 -4.15 0.83 7.44
CA GLN A 70 -4.95 1.74 8.27
C GLN A 70 -4.44 3.19 8.22
N GLN A 71 -3.12 3.38 8.16
CA GLN A 71 -2.53 4.73 8.01
C GLN A 71 -2.88 5.33 6.65
N ILE A 72 -2.77 4.56 5.58
CA ILE A 72 -3.13 4.96 4.22
C ILE A 72 -4.63 5.32 4.15
N GLU A 73 -5.50 4.52 4.74
CA GLU A 73 -6.94 4.80 4.78
C GLU A 73 -7.24 6.10 5.55
N ARG A 74 -6.58 6.33 6.68
CA ARG A 74 -6.70 7.60 7.42
C ARG A 74 -6.22 8.79 6.60
N ALA A 75 -5.09 8.64 5.92
CA ALA A 75 -4.55 9.67 5.03
C ALA A 75 -5.53 10.00 3.90
N LEU A 76 -6.17 8.99 3.31
CA LEU A 76 -7.20 9.17 2.29
C LEU A 76 -8.43 9.93 2.82
N VAL A 77 -8.94 9.57 4.00
CA VAL A 77 -10.08 10.28 4.60
C VAL A 77 -9.74 11.75 4.84
N GLU A 78 -8.54 12.02 5.37
CA GLU A 78 -8.08 13.38 5.62
C GLU A 78 -7.85 14.17 4.32
N ALA A 79 -7.28 13.53 3.31
CA ALA A 79 -7.09 14.07 1.97
C ALA A 79 -8.41 14.55 1.35
N VAL A 80 -9.42 13.67 1.33
CA VAL A 80 -10.76 13.97 0.80
C VAL A 80 -11.42 15.08 1.60
N ARG A 81 -11.29 15.07 2.93
CA ARG A 81 -11.85 16.11 3.81
C ARG A 81 -11.26 17.48 3.50
N ARG A 82 -9.93 17.58 3.37
CA ARG A 82 -9.23 18.84 3.06
C ARG A 82 -9.57 19.35 1.66
N ALA A 83 -9.54 18.48 0.66
CA ALA A 83 -9.90 18.86 -0.71
C ALA A 83 -11.34 19.36 -0.81
N ARG A 84 -12.29 18.68 -0.15
CA ARG A 84 -13.68 19.14 -0.07
C ARG A 84 -13.81 20.51 0.58
N GLY A 85 -13.02 20.79 1.62
CA GLY A 85 -12.97 22.12 2.26
C GLY A 85 -12.51 23.24 1.33
N LEU A 86 -11.79 22.90 0.24
CA LEU A 86 -11.35 23.82 -0.80
C LEU A 86 -12.28 23.81 -2.04
N GLY A 87 -13.39 23.08 -1.98
CA GLY A 87 -14.29 22.88 -3.12
C GLY A 87 -13.66 22.08 -4.25
N ILE A 88 -12.67 21.23 -3.95
CA ILE A 88 -11.97 20.39 -4.94
C ILE A 88 -12.57 18.98 -4.90
N GLU A 89 -12.91 18.45 -6.07
CA GLU A 89 -13.40 17.09 -6.21
C GLU A 89 -12.25 16.09 -6.41
N LEU A 90 -12.14 15.12 -5.50
CA LEU A 90 -11.19 14.01 -5.59
C LEU A 90 -11.93 12.68 -5.72
N VAL A 91 -11.44 11.83 -6.62
CA VAL A 91 -11.90 10.45 -6.78
C VAL A 91 -10.74 9.50 -6.52
N THR A 92 -10.97 8.45 -5.73
CA THR A 92 -9.95 7.43 -5.48
C THR A 92 -9.85 6.47 -6.66
N PHE A 93 -8.62 6.11 -6.99
CA PHE A 93 -8.34 5.16 -8.06
C PHE A 93 -7.44 4.03 -7.53
N LYS A 94 -7.55 2.85 -8.14
CA LYS A 94 -6.69 1.69 -7.89
C LYS A 94 -6.57 1.28 -6.41
N GLY A 95 -5.35 1.15 -5.88
CA GLY A 95 -4.92 0.16 -4.87
C GLY A 95 -5.86 -0.01 -3.69
N VAL A 96 -6.22 1.08 -3.01
CA VAL A 96 -7.09 1.02 -1.82
C VAL A 96 -8.53 0.62 -2.16
N THR A 97 -9.08 1.18 -3.24
CA THR A 97 -10.44 0.83 -3.70
C THR A 97 -10.48 -0.62 -4.20
N ALA A 98 -9.42 -1.06 -4.88
CA ALA A 98 -9.24 -2.42 -5.36
C ALA A 98 -9.12 -3.44 -4.21
N ALA A 99 -8.29 -3.13 -3.21
CA ALA A 99 -8.09 -3.95 -2.03
C ALA A 99 -9.43 -4.21 -1.32
N ARG A 100 -10.20 -3.15 -1.04
CA ARG A 100 -11.51 -3.26 -0.38
C ARG A 100 -12.59 -3.98 -1.19
N ARG A 101 -12.48 -4.01 -2.51
CA ARG A 101 -13.49 -4.61 -3.39
C ARG A 101 -13.26 -6.09 -3.64
N TRP A 102 -12.00 -6.51 -3.74
CA TRP A 102 -11.64 -7.85 -4.22
C TRP A 102 -10.95 -8.75 -3.19
N TYR A 103 -10.63 -8.22 -2.01
CA TYR A 103 -9.98 -8.98 -0.94
C TYR A 103 -10.86 -8.98 0.30
N ASP A 104 -10.83 -10.10 1.02
CA ASP A 104 -11.74 -10.34 2.15
C ASP A 104 -11.26 -9.62 3.41
N ARG A 105 -9.95 -9.38 3.51
CA ARG A 105 -9.31 -8.83 4.70
C ARG A 105 -8.32 -7.71 4.37
N PRO A 106 -8.28 -6.63 5.18
CA PRO A 106 -7.21 -5.65 5.11
C PRO A 106 -5.84 -6.32 5.26
N GLY A 107 -4.88 -5.92 4.44
CA GLY A 107 -3.52 -6.41 4.41
C GLY A 107 -3.25 -7.51 3.39
N GLU A 108 -4.29 -8.14 2.81
CA GLU A 108 -4.13 -9.19 1.79
C GLU A 108 -3.47 -8.67 0.51
N ARG A 109 -3.79 -7.44 0.13
CA ARG A 109 -3.11 -6.69 -0.92
C ARG A 109 -2.50 -5.42 -0.32
N PRO A 110 -1.28 -5.50 0.25
CA PRO A 110 -0.62 -4.34 0.83
C PRO A 110 -0.51 -3.23 -0.22
N THR A 111 -1.08 -2.08 0.11
CA THR A 111 -0.97 -0.87 -0.69
C THR A 111 0.15 0.00 -0.09
N SER A 112 0.92 0.69 -0.93
CA SER A 112 2.02 1.56 -0.52
C SER A 112 1.73 3.05 -0.73
N ASP A 113 0.78 3.35 -1.60
CA ASP A 113 0.50 4.69 -2.10
C ASP A 113 -1.00 4.91 -2.34
N LEU A 114 -1.37 6.17 -2.57
CA LEU A 114 -2.74 6.58 -2.88
C LEU A 114 -2.78 7.18 -4.27
N ASP A 115 -3.56 6.56 -5.16
CA ASP A 115 -3.84 7.14 -6.46
C ASP A 115 -5.13 7.96 -6.38
N LEU A 116 -5.02 9.26 -6.69
CA LEU A 116 -6.11 10.22 -6.61
C LEU A 116 -6.29 10.90 -7.96
N LEU A 117 -7.53 10.90 -8.46
CA LEU A 117 -7.91 11.64 -9.65
C LEU A 117 -8.53 12.97 -9.24
N VAL A 118 -8.11 14.03 -9.93
CA VAL A 118 -8.62 15.39 -9.78
C VAL A 118 -9.53 15.71 -10.96
N ALA A 119 -10.65 16.39 -10.72
CA ALA A 119 -11.53 16.80 -11.80
C ALA A 119 -10.81 17.74 -12.80
N PRO A 120 -11.06 17.63 -14.13
CA PRO A 120 -10.34 18.43 -15.12
C PRO A 120 -10.40 19.95 -14.91
N HIS A 121 -11.50 20.45 -14.33
CA HIS A 121 -11.68 21.87 -14.05
C HIS A 121 -10.87 22.38 -12.85
N ASP A 122 -10.43 21.49 -11.96
CA ASP A 122 -9.59 21.83 -10.80
C ASP A 122 -8.09 21.73 -11.10
N ARG A 123 -7.71 21.42 -12.34
CA ARG A 123 -6.31 21.18 -12.72
C ARG A 123 -5.37 22.36 -12.40
N ALA A 124 -5.82 23.59 -12.64
CA ALA A 124 -5.04 24.80 -12.35
C ALA A 124 -4.73 24.96 -10.85
N ARG A 125 -5.44 24.23 -9.98
CA ARG A 125 -5.32 24.27 -8.53
C ARG A 125 -4.40 23.18 -7.99
N TYR A 126 -3.62 22.52 -8.85
CA TYR A 126 -2.73 21.41 -8.48
C TYR A 126 -1.86 21.69 -7.26
N ALA A 127 -1.24 22.88 -7.19
CA ALA A 127 -0.41 23.27 -6.05
C ALA A 127 -1.21 23.40 -4.74
N GLU A 128 -2.47 23.86 -4.80
CA GLU A 128 -3.37 23.88 -3.63
C GLU A 128 -3.70 22.45 -3.18
N ILE A 129 -3.94 21.54 -4.14
CA ILE A 129 -4.23 20.13 -3.88
C ILE A 129 -3.04 19.47 -3.19
N VAL A 130 -1.85 19.55 -3.78
CA VAL A 130 -0.65 18.93 -3.19
C VAL A 130 -0.36 19.51 -1.81
N ARG A 131 -0.48 20.84 -1.60
CA ARG A 131 -0.33 21.45 -0.27
C ARG A 131 -1.37 20.96 0.72
N ALA A 132 -2.62 20.81 0.31
CA ALA A 132 -3.66 20.30 1.17
C ALA A 132 -3.38 18.84 1.59
N LEU A 133 -2.92 18.02 0.66
CA LEU A 133 -2.64 16.60 0.86
C LEU A 133 -1.35 16.36 1.67
N ASN A 134 -0.27 17.05 1.31
CA ASN A 134 1.03 16.94 1.94
C ASN A 134 1.75 18.31 1.87
N PRO A 135 1.62 19.15 2.92
CA PRO A 135 2.19 20.49 2.95
C PRO A 135 3.72 20.53 2.81
N THR A 136 4.40 19.43 3.15
CA THR A 136 5.86 19.30 3.12
C THR A 136 6.35 18.55 1.88
N ASN A 137 5.49 18.30 0.89
CA ASN A 137 5.85 17.53 -0.28
C ASN A 137 6.93 18.23 -1.12
N ASP A 138 7.98 17.49 -1.49
CA ASP A 138 9.11 18.02 -2.25
C ASP A 138 8.73 18.52 -3.66
N LEU A 139 7.63 18.02 -4.25
CA LEU A 139 7.08 18.58 -5.49
C LEU A 139 6.73 20.06 -5.36
N LEU A 140 6.46 20.55 -4.14
CA LEU A 140 6.18 21.96 -3.88
C LEU A 140 7.46 22.80 -3.75
N ARG A 141 8.63 22.17 -3.58
CA ARG A 141 9.92 22.83 -3.42
C ARG A 141 10.65 22.97 -4.76
N ASP A 142 10.49 22.00 -5.65
CA ASP A 142 11.36 21.85 -6.82
C ASP A 142 10.71 22.27 -8.15
N LEU A 143 9.41 22.53 -8.17
CA LEU A 143 8.69 22.90 -9.38
C LEU A 143 7.96 24.24 -9.22
N THR A 144 8.14 25.13 -10.19
CA THR A 144 7.28 26.31 -10.35
C THR A 144 5.83 25.90 -10.62
N PRO A 145 4.83 26.77 -10.39
CA PRO A 145 3.43 26.46 -10.71
C PRO A 145 3.19 26.06 -12.18
N GLU A 146 3.94 26.64 -13.13
CA GLU A 146 3.87 26.28 -14.54
C GLU A 146 4.50 24.91 -14.83
N GLU A 147 5.62 24.58 -14.20
CA GLU A 147 6.25 23.25 -14.31
C GLU A 147 5.41 22.16 -13.65
N LEU A 148 4.76 22.45 -12.53
CA LEU A 148 3.77 21.56 -11.89
C LEU A 148 2.61 21.27 -12.82
N LEU A 149 2.10 22.30 -13.51
CA LEU A 149 1.00 22.16 -14.45
C LEU A 149 1.42 21.35 -15.67
N ASP A 150 2.57 21.63 -16.28
CA ASP A 150 3.09 20.90 -17.45
C ASP A 150 3.41 19.43 -17.10
N TRP A 151 4.00 19.18 -15.92
CA TRP A 151 4.20 17.82 -15.39
C TRP A 151 2.85 17.07 -15.24
N ALA A 152 1.85 17.72 -14.64
CA ALA A 152 0.49 17.17 -14.50
C ALA A 152 -0.26 17.07 -15.85
N VAL A 153 0.27 17.65 -16.93
CA VAL A 153 -0.26 17.50 -18.29
C VAL A 153 0.30 16.31 -19.02
N ARG A 154 1.57 16.04 -18.82
CA ARG A 154 2.26 14.92 -19.47
C ARG A 154 1.88 13.58 -18.85
N ASP A 155 1.59 13.55 -17.55
CA ASP A 155 1.23 12.32 -16.82
C ASP A 155 -0.28 12.27 -16.55
N GLN A 156 -1.06 11.76 -17.52
CA GLN A 156 -2.54 11.76 -17.52
C GLN A 156 -3.20 10.92 -16.39
N ALA A 157 -2.42 10.30 -15.50
CA ALA A 157 -2.89 9.67 -14.28
C ALA A 157 -1.97 10.10 -13.14
N MET A 158 -2.43 11.04 -12.32
CA MET A 158 -1.69 11.48 -11.13
C MET A 158 -1.56 10.33 -10.13
N ASN A 159 -0.34 9.82 -9.97
CA ASN A 159 0.03 9.07 -8.77
C ASN A 159 0.68 10.07 -7.81
N VAL A 160 -0.12 10.76 -6.98
CA VAL A 160 0.44 11.49 -5.84
C VAL A 160 0.89 10.44 -4.84
N ARG A 161 2.16 10.03 -4.93
CA ARG A 161 2.77 9.19 -3.91
C ARG A 161 2.84 9.96 -2.60
N LEU A 162 1.83 9.77 -1.78
CA LEU A 162 1.94 9.97 -0.36
C LEU A 162 2.72 8.77 0.17
N GLU A 163 4.04 8.82 0.06
CA GLU A 163 4.87 7.95 0.87
C GLU A 163 4.60 8.37 2.33
N ALA A 164 4.11 7.42 3.11
CA ALA A 164 4.06 7.59 4.56
C ALA A 164 5.51 7.63 5.03
N ASP A 165 6.12 8.81 5.00
CA ASP A 165 7.43 9.07 5.58
C ASP A 165 7.28 9.05 7.10
N LEU A 166 7.16 7.83 7.62
CA LEU A 166 7.21 7.55 9.05
C LEU A 166 8.62 7.08 9.30
N GLY A 167 9.43 8.03 9.77
CA GLY A 167 10.86 7.91 9.94
C GLY A 167 11.28 6.51 10.40
N ALA A 168 12.31 6.01 9.74
CA ALA A 168 13.18 5.00 10.31
C ALA A 168 13.79 5.56 11.61
N GLN A 169 13.06 5.45 12.72
CA GLN A 169 13.69 5.34 14.02
C GLN A 169 14.32 3.95 14.03
N THR A 170 15.60 3.90 13.70
CA THR A 170 16.49 2.79 13.98
C THR A 170 16.27 2.35 15.42
N TRP A 171 15.69 1.16 15.60
CA TRP A 171 15.69 0.47 16.87
C TRP A 171 17.13 0.06 17.17
N SER A 172 17.87 0.91 17.88
CA SER A 172 19.13 0.51 18.53
C SER A 172 18.78 -0.19 19.85
N GLY A 173 18.43 -1.47 19.76
CA GLY A 173 18.34 -2.32 20.94
C GLY A 173 19.71 -2.42 21.60
N GLN A 174 19.89 -1.72 22.72
CA GLN A 174 20.89 -2.09 23.73
C GLN A 174 20.12 -2.71 24.90
N PRO A 175 20.53 -3.88 25.40
CA PRO A 175 19.87 -4.51 26.54
C PRO A 175 20.16 -3.68 27.80
N VAL A 176 19.11 -3.36 28.54
CA VAL A 176 19.26 -2.85 29.91
C VAL A 176 19.57 -4.06 30.80
N THR A 177 20.81 -4.12 31.30
CA THR A 177 21.18 -4.91 32.49
C THR A 177 20.79 -4.18 33.75
#